data_AF-A0A957VSD4-F1
#
_entry.id   AF-A0A957VSD4-F1
#
_cell.length_a   1.000
_cell.length_b   1.000
_cell.length_c   1.000
_cell.angle_alpha   90.00
_cell.angle_beta   90.00
_cell.angle_gamma   90.00
#
_symmetry.space_group_name_H-M   'P 1'
#
loop_
_entity.id
_entity.type
_entity.pdbx_description
1 polymer ?
#
loop_
_entity_poly.entity_id
_entity_poly.type
_entity_poly.pdbx_seq_one_letter_code
_entity_poly.pdbx_strand_id
1 'polypeptide(L)'
;MIVTFKQYLNKLEAEESVLPKEQRRDIPSITSLADEVGISRVQLQRLVSNETEGIKFELGGNIIKAMRKRGFEMNVSDLLEYYE
;
A
#
# COMPACT_ATOMS: atom_id res chain seq x y z
N MET A 1 -8.60 10.77 -9.96
CA MET A 1 -8.27 9.71 -8.97
C MET A 1 -6.76 9.59 -8.92
N ILE A 2 -6.16 9.83 -7.76
CA ILE A 2 -4.70 9.79 -7.56
C ILE A 2 -4.41 8.58 -6.67
N VAL A 3 -3.42 7.77 -7.05
CA VAL A 3 -2.98 6.66 -6.20
C VAL A 3 -2.05 7.22 -5.12
N THR A 4 -2.50 7.19 -3.87
CA THR A 4 -1.76 7.71 -2.71
C THR A 4 -0.95 6.63 -1.99
N PHE A 5 -0.93 5.42 -2.53
CA PHE A 5 -0.35 4.25 -1.87
C PHE A 5 1.12 4.42 -1.45
N LYS A 6 1.93 5.10 -2.27
CA LYS A 6 3.33 5.42 -1.92
C LYS A 6 3.44 6.31 -0.69
N GLN A 7 2.57 7.31 -0.59
CA GLN A 7 2.54 8.22 0.56
C GLN A 7 2.14 7.46 1.82
N TYR A 8 1.16 6.56 1.72
CA TYR A 8 0.76 5.69 2.81
C TYR A 8 1.91 4.81 3.31
N LEU A 9 2.64 4.14 2.41
CA LEU A 9 3.79 3.31 2.81
C LEU A 9 4.91 4.14 3.45
N ASN A 10 5.26 5.29 2.87
CA ASN A 10 6.26 6.19 3.46
C ASN A 10 5.82 6.68 4.85
N LYS A 11 4.53 6.94 5.04
CA LYS A 11 3.96 7.35 6.32
C LYS A 11 4.10 6.21 7.35
N LEU A 12 3.74 4.98 6.97
CA LEU A 12 3.92 3.81 7.83
C LEU A 12 5.40 3.60 8.19
N GLU A 13 6.32 3.72 7.23
CA GLU A 13 7.75 3.61 7.51
C GLU A 13 8.23 4.66 8.51
N ALA A 14 7.72 5.89 8.41
CA ALA A 14 8.02 6.95 9.38
C ALA A 14 7.41 6.66 10.77
N GLU A 15 6.16 6.20 10.84
CA GLU A 15 5.46 5.83 12.07
C GLU A 15 6.12 4.64 12.78
N GLU A 16 6.55 3.63 12.04
CA GLU A 16 7.23 2.46 12.61
C GLU A 16 8.70 2.74 12.95
N SER A 17 9.36 3.66 12.24
CA SER A 17 10.75 4.03 12.52
C SER A 17 10.93 4.68 13.90
N VAL A 18 9.92 5.41 14.39
CA VAL A 18 9.94 6.01 15.73
C VAL A 18 9.65 5.00 16.84
N LEU A 19 9.11 3.82 16.53
CA LEU A 19 8.87 2.75 17.49
C LEU A 19 10.15 1.95 17.78
N PRO A 20 10.30 1.44 19.02
CA PRO A 20 11.38 0.51 19.34
C PRO A 20 11.26 -0.75 18.48
N LYS A 21 12.41 -1.33 18.08
CA LYS A 21 12.49 -2.43 17.11
C LYS A 21 11.56 -3.62 17.40
N GLU A 22 11.30 -3.89 18.67
CA GLU A 22 10.46 -5.00 19.13
C GLU A 22 8.95 -4.75 18.96
N GLN A 23 8.54 -3.49 18.79
CA GLN A 23 7.15 -3.10 18.54
C GLN A 23 6.88 -2.76 17.08
N ARG A 24 7.91 -2.82 16.22
CA ARG A 24 7.77 -2.53 14.80
C ARG A 24 7.00 -3.64 14.09
N ARG A 25 5.93 -3.26 13.42
CA ARG A 25 5.16 -4.10 12.52
C ARG A 25 5.95 -4.30 11.22
N ASP A 26 5.81 -5.49 10.64
CA ASP A 26 6.41 -5.81 9.35
C ASP A 26 5.69 -5.06 8.24
N ILE A 27 6.27 -3.94 7.78
CA ILE A 27 5.79 -3.22 6.61
C ILE A 27 6.20 -4.02 5.37
N PRO A 28 5.24 -4.50 4.57
CA PRO A 28 5.58 -5.28 3.38
C PRO A 28 6.29 -4.39 2.37
N SER A 29 7.39 -4.91 1.81
CA SER A 29 7.98 -4.30 0.63
C SER A 29 7.00 -4.35 -0.54
N ILE A 30 7.13 -3.40 -1.49
CA ILE A 30 6.38 -3.42 -2.76
C ILE A 30 6.47 -4.80 -3.42
N THR A 31 7.66 -5.40 -3.42
CA THR A 31 7.89 -6.71 -4.03
C THR A 31 7.09 -7.81 -3.34
N SER A 32 7.09 -7.84 -2.00
CA SER A 32 6.36 -8.82 -1.19
C SER A 32 4.86 -8.65 -1.34
N LEU A 33 4.38 -7.41 -1.40
CA LEU A 33 2.97 -7.12 -1.58
C LEU A 33 2.49 -7.51 -2.98
N ALA A 34 3.29 -7.26 -4.03
CA ALA A 34 2.95 -7.65 -5.40
C ALA A 34 2.75 -9.17 -5.51
N ASP A 35 3.64 -9.94 -4.88
CA ASP A 35 3.57 -11.40 -4.82
C ASP A 35 2.28 -11.86 -4.10
N GLU A 36 1.97 -11.25 -2.96
CA GLU A 36 0.82 -11.62 -2.15
C GLU A 36 -0.54 -11.27 -2.80
N VAL A 37 -0.63 -10.13 -3.49
CA VAL A 37 -1.87 -9.71 -4.15
C VAL A 37 -1.99 -10.24 -5.58
N GLY A 38 -0.99 -11.01 -6.05
CA GLY A 38 -1.02 -11.72 -7.33
C GLY A 38 -0.84 -10.82 -8.56
N ILE A 39 -0.05 -9.74 -8.46
CA ILE A 39 0.26 -8.86 -9.60
C ILE A 39 1.75 -8.79 -9.91
N SER A 40 2.06 -8.39 -11.13
CA SER A 40 3.46 -8.14 -11.50
C SER A 40 4.04 -7.00 -10.67
N ARG A 41 5.29 -7.16 -10.23
CA ARG A 41 6.07 -6.10 -9.56
C ARG A 41 6.04 -4.79 -10.34
N VAL A 42 6.09 -4.87 -11.68
CA VAL A 42 6.03 -3.70 -12.56
C VAL A 42 4.67 -3.00 -12.49
N GLN A 43 3.57 -3.76 -12.39
CA GLN A 43 2.23 -3.18 -12.24
C GLN A 43 2.09 -2.48 -10.89
N LEU A 44 2.55 -3.11 -9.81
CA LEU A 44 2.51 -2.48 -8.49
C LEU A 44 3.43 -1.25 -8.44
N GLN A 45 4.61 -1.33 -9.07
CA GLN A 45 5.53 -0.19 -9.15
C GLN A 45 4.90 1.00 -9.86
N ARG A 46 4.24 0.78 -11.01
CA ARG A 46 3.52 1.85 -11.74
C ARG A 46 2.38 2.43 -10.92
N LEU A 47 1.71 1.59 -10.13
CA LEU A 47 0.65 2.01 -9.23
C LEU A 47 1.19 2.94 -8.14
N VAL A 48 2.29 2.55 -7.49
CA VAL A 48 2.98 3.32 -6.45
C VAL A 48 3.61 4.59 -7.02
N SER A 49 4.11 4.56 -8.25
CA SER A 49 4.65 5.73 -8.96
C SER A 49 3.56 6.68 -9.47
N ASN A 50 2.28 6.38 -9.25
CA ASN A 50 1.15 7.15 -9.78
C ASN A 50 1.16 7.27 -11.33
N GLU A 51 1.77 6.30 -12.00
CA GLU A 51 1.83 6.17 -13.48
C GLU A 51 0.61 5.44 -14.04
N THR A 52 -0.40 5.22 -13.20
CA THR A 52 -1.63 4.51 -13.57
C THR A 52 -2.81 5.42 -13.29
N GLU A 53 -3.68 5.64 -14.29
CA GLU A 53 -4.86 6.51 -14.16
C GLU A 53 -5.93 5.95 -13.19
N GLY A 54 -5.77 4.70 -12.76
CA GLY A 54 -6.63 4.07 -11.77
C GLY A 54 -6.15 2.69 -11.37
N ILE A 55 -6.77 2.17 -10.31
CA ILE A 55 -6.57 0.81 -9.83
C ILE A 55 -7.84 -0.01 -10.05
N LYS A 56 -7.70 -1.29 -10.40
CA LYS A 56 -8.84 -2.22 -10.38
C LYS A 56 -9.33 -2.37 -8.93
N PHE A 57 -10.63 -2.24 -8.72
CA PHE A 57 -11.24 -2.38 -7.38
C PHE A 57 -10.83 -3.68 -6.66
N GLU A 58 -10.78 -4.80 -7.38
CA GLU A 58 -10.33 -6.09 -6.84
C GLU A 58 -8.89 -6.03 -6.31
N LEU A 59 -8.01 -5.37 -7.07
CA LEU A 59 -6.60 -5.20 -6.67
C LEU A 59 -6.49 -4.32 -5.42
N GLY A 60 -7.24 -3.22 -5.37
CA GLY A 60 -7.27 -2.36 -4.19
C GLY A 60 -7.81 -3.08 -2.95
N GLY A 61 -8.86 -3.88 -3.11
CA GLY A 61 -9.39 -4.74 -2.05
C GLY A 61 -8.36 -5.76 -1.55
N ASN A 62 -7.60 -6.38 -2.45
CA ASN A 62 -6.53 -7.32 -2.10
C ASN A 62 -5.39 -6.64 -1.34
N ILE A 63 -4.96 -5.44 -1.76
CA ILE A 63 -3.95 -4.65 -1.05
C ILE A 63 -4.42 -4.28 0.36
N ILE A 64 -5.65 -3.77 0.50
CA ILE A 64 -6.21 -3.40 1.80
C ILE A 64 -6.29 -4.63 2.72
N LYS A 65 -6.75 -5.77 2.19
CA LYS A 65 -6.85 -7.02 2.96
C LYS A 65 -5.47 -7.53 3.39
N ALA A 66 -4.48 -7.46 2.51
CA ALA A 66 -3.08 -7.80 2.78
C ALA A 66 -2.49 -6.91 3.90
N MET A 67 -2.75 -5.60 3.86
CA MET A 67 -2.27 -4.66 4.88
C MET A 67 -2.97 -4.88 6.24
N ARG A 68 -4.29 -5.09 6.23
CA ARG A 68 -5.06 -5.38 7.46
C ARG A 68 -4.64 -6.69 8.12
N LYS A 69 -4.29 -7.71 7.33
CA LYS A 69 -3.76 -8.98 7.87
C LYS A 69 -2.45 -8.78 8.64
N ARG A 70 -1.67 -7.75 8.32
CA ARG A 70 -0.42 -7.36 9.02
C ARG A 70 -0.66 -6.40 10.19
N GLY A 71 -1.92 -6.08 10.49
CA GLY A 71 -2.29 -5.17 11.59
C GLY A 71 -2.30 -3.70 11.21
N PHE A 72 -2.16 -3.35 9.93
CA PHE A 72 -2.30 -1.96 9.46
C PHE A 72 -3.77 -1.68 9.12
N GLU A 73 -4.37 -0.71 9.80
CA GLU A 73 -5.73 -0.25 9.51
C GLU A 73 -5.72 0.63 8.26
N MET A 74 -5.69 -0.02 7.10
CA MET A 74 -5.75 0.64 5.79
C MET A 74 -7.20 0.81 5.33
N ASN A 75 -7.55 2.00 4.85
CA ASN A 75 -8.82 2.30 4.20
C ASN A 75 -8.64 2.59 2.70
N VAL A 76 -9.75 2.64 1.97
CA VAL A 76 -9.72 2.93 0.53
C VAL A 76 -9.12 4.31 0.25
N SER A 77 -9.40 5.30 1.11
CA SER A 77 -8.85 6.65 1.01
C SER A 77 -7.33 6.71 1.19
N ASP A 78 -6.74 5.74 1.90
CA ASP A 78 -5.28 5.61 2.05
C ASP A 78 -4.61 5.04 0.78
N LEU A 79 -5.40 4.41 -0.10
CA LEU A 79 -4.94 3.86 -1.36
C LEU A 79 -5.22 4.81 -2.54
N LEU A 80 -6.38 5.47 -2.51
CA LEU A 80 -6.93 6.28 -3.59
C LEU A 80 -7.54 7.55 -3.04
N GLU A 81 -7.11 8.67 -3.60
CA GLU A 81 -7.74 9.96 -3.37
C GLU A 81 -8.55 10.37 -4.61
N TYR A 82 -9.80 10.76 -4.40
CA TYR A 82 -10.62 11.36 -5.44
C TYR A 82 -10.41 12.87 -5.41
N TYR A 83 -9.96 13.44 -6.52
CA TYR A 83 -9.94 14.88 -6.72
C TYR A 83 -11.22 15.23 -7.50
N GLU A 84 -12.11 16.01 -6.88
CA GLU A 84 -13.22 16.68 -7.56
C GLU A 84 -12.73 17.80 -8.48
#